data_AF-A0A392NAY9-F1
#
_entry.id   AF-A0A392NAY9-F1
#
_cell.length_a   1.000
_cell.length_b   1.000
_cell.length_c   1.000
_cell.angle_alpha   90.00
_cell.angle_beta   90.00
_cell.angle_gamma   90.00
#
_symmetry.space_group_name_H-M   'P 1'
#
loop_
_entity.id
_entity.type
_entity.pdbx_description
1 polymer ?
#
loop_
_entity_poly.entity_id
_entity_poly.type
_entity_poly.pdbx_seq_one_letter_code
_entity_poly.pdbx_strand_id
1 'polypeptide(L)'
;SKPALETSGKTIIPHGEGTSRARVASQLDSASIQRARVASQSDSTSNSSGNRHLTAAENQRQRLQRMMDELNEEGDGRAPIVKLGDASMASPFTAKHASVAPTTDIIRQGRSTLVTTLQMFKILGLNCLSTAYVLSVMYLDGVKLGDVQATISGVFTAAFFLFISHARPLPTLSAERPHPNIFCAYVLLSLLGQFTVHLFFLISSVKAAEKYMPEECIEPDAGFHPNLVNTVSYMVSMMIQVATFAVNYMGHPFNQSISENRPFMYALVAAVGFFTVITSDIFRDLNDWLKLVPLPVGLRNNLLIWAFQMFFVCYSWERLLRWAFPGKVPAWKRRQQVAVSTLEKKKEL
;
A
#
# COMPACT_ATOMS: atom_id res chain seq x y z
N SER A 1 -42.54 11.14 8.96
CA SER A 1 -41.47 11.86 8.25
C SER A 1 -40.62 12.57 9.31
N LYS A 2 -39.42 12.06 9.61
CA LYS A 2 -38.42 12.77 10.43
C LYS A 2 -37.24 13.07 9.51
N PRO A 3 -36.71 14.30 9.47
CA PRO A 3 -35.64 14.64 8.55
C PRO A 3 -34.33 14.01 9.03
N ALA A 4 -33.62 13.39 8.09
CA ALA A 4 -32.28 12.88 8.27
C ALA A 4 -31.32 14.05 8.57
N LEU A 5 -30.53 13.90 9.63
CA LEU A 5 -29.38 14.77 9.92
C LEU A 5 -28.25 14.43 8.92
N GLU A 6 -28.40 14.88 7.68
CA GLU A 6 -27.35 14.80 6.64
C GLU A 6 -26.48 16.06 6.56
N THR A 7 -26.57 16.95 7.56
CA THR A 7 -25.79 18.19 7.62
C THR A 7 -24.53 18.04 8.49
N SER A 8 -23.70 17.05 8.19
CA SER A 8 -22.29 17.05 8.56
C SER A 8 -21.61 15.98 7.72
N GLY A 9 -20.61 16.32 6.91
CA GLY A 9 -19.82 15.40 6.07
C GLY A 9 -19.03 14.35 6.88
N LYS A 10 -19.72 13.56 7.69
CA LYS A 10 -19.26 12.41 8.44
C LYS A 10 -19.73 11.18 7.69
N THR A 11 -18.79 10.37 7.24
CA THR A 11 -19.08 9.00 6.83
C THR A 11 -19.65 8.24 8.02
N ILE A 12 -20.89 7.78 7.91
CA ILE A 12 -21.55 6.93 8.90
C ILE A 12 -21.45 5.49 8.36
N ILE A 13 -20.86 4.59 9.12
CA ILE A 13 -20.93 3.16 8.86
C ILE A 13 -22.10 2.62 9.70
N PRO A 14 -23.24 2.27 9.10
CA PRO A 14 -24.37 1.71 9.85
C PRO A 14 -24.03 0.30 10.34
N HIS A 15 -24.32 0.02 11.61
CA HIS A 15 -24.34 -1.33 12.18
C HIS A 15 -25.81 -1.75 12.29
N GLY A 16 -26.19 -2.87 11.67
CA GLY A 16 -27.56 -3.37 11.72
C GLY A 16 -27.60 -4.89 11.84
N GLU A 17 -28.26 -5.39 12.89
CA GLU A 17 -28.84 -6.73 12.92
C GLU A 17 -30.29 -6.60 12.41
N GLY A 18 -30.60 -7.26 11.29
CA GLY A 18 -31.92 -7.22 10.69
C GLY A 18 -32.90 -8.11 11.45
N THR A 19 -33.60 -7.57 12.45
CA THR A 19 -34.72 -8.29 13.10
C THR A 19 -35.91 -7.37 13.33
N SER A 20 -36.98 -7.54 12.52
CA SER A 20 -38.39 -7.39 12.96
C SER A 20 -39.44 -7.62 11.86
N ARG A 21 -39.09 -7.75 10.57
CA ARG A 21 -40.10 -7.98 9.49
C ARG A 21 -40.06 -9.34 8.79
N ALA A 22 -38.98 -10.10 8.91
CA ALA A 22 -38.80 -11.36 8.17
C ALA A 22 -39.57 -12.58 8.75
N ARG A 23 -40.02 -12.53 10.01
CA ARG A 23 -40.64 -13.68 10.69
C ARG A 23 -42.06 -14.02 10.19
N VAL A 24 -42.73 -13.08 9.53
CA VAL A 24 -44.12 -13.26 9.05
C VAL A 24 -44.17 -13.79 7.62
N ALA A 25 -43.14 -13.57 6.80
CA ALA A 25 -43.11 -14.03 5.41
C ALA A 25 -42.71 -15.51 5.27
N SER A 26 -41.84 -16.04 6.14
CA SER A 26 -41.30 -17.39 6.01
C SER A 26 -42.26 -18.52 6.46
N GLN A 27 -43.35 -18.20 7.15
CA GLN A 27 -44.35 -19.21 7.56
C GLN A 27 -45.38 -19.54 6.47
N LEU A 28 -45.54 -18.68 5.44
CA LEU A 28 -46.52 -18.88 4.38
C LEU A 28 -46.00 -19.80 3.24
N ASP A 29 -44.69 -19.83 2.99
CA ASP A 29 -44.10 -20.65 1.91
C ASP A 29 -43.85 -22.12 2.31
N SER A 30 -43.88 -22.46 3.60
CA SER A 30 -43.59 -23.82 4.06
C SER A 30 -44.80 -24.77 3.98
N ALA A 31 -46.02 -24.26 3.84
CA ALA A 31 -47.24 -25.06 3.85
C ALA A 31 -47.66 -25.62 2.47
N SER A 32 -47.11 -25.09 1.38
CA SER A 32 -47.48 -25.47 0.01
C SER A 32 -46.62 -26.63 -0.56
N ILE A 33 -45.41 -26.84 -0.04
CA ILE A 33 -44.45 -27.81 -0.58
C ILE A 33 -44.65 -29.24 -0.03
N GLN A 34 -45.39 -29.41 1.08
CA GLN A 34 -45.54 -30.71 1.74
C GLN A 34 -46.70 -31.57 1.19
N ARG A 35 -47.56 -31.04 0.31
CA ARG A 35 -48.70 -31.77 -0.30
C ARG A 35 -48.39 -32.47 -1.63
N ALA A 36 -47.20 -32.32 -2.19
CA ALA A 36 -46.89 -32.81 -3.55
C ALA A 36 -46.04 -34.09 -3.62
N ARG A 37 -45.77 -34.79 -2.50
CA ARG A 37 -44.89 -35.98 -2.48
C ARG A 37 -45.49 -37.26 -1.89
N VAL A 38 -46.80 -37.31 -1.65
CA VAL A 38 -47.49 -38.51 -1.13
C VAL A 38 -48.58 -38.93 -2.11
N ALA A 39 -48.19 -39.44 -3.28
CA ALA A 39 -49.06 -40.22 -4.16
C ALA A 39 -48.23 -40.86 -5.28
N SER A 40 -47.63 -42.03 -5.03
CA SER A 40 -47.45 -43.14 -5.99
C SER A 40 -46.33 -44.07 -5.53
N GLN A 41 -46.70 -45.20 -4.92
CA GLN A 41 -46.18 -46.54 -5.22
C GLN A 41 -46.71 -47.52 -4.18
N SER A 42 -47.75 -48.26 -4.57
CA SER A 42 -48.16 -49.53 -3.98
C SER A 42 -47.51 -50.64 -4.80
N ASP A 43 -46.74 -51.55 -4.16
CA ASP A 43 -47.13 -52.96 -4.03
C ASP A 43 -46.03 -53.90 -3.51
N SER A 44 -46.48 -54.80 -2.61
CA SER A 44 -46.05 -56.19 -2.33
C SER A 44 -44.74 -56.50 -1.57
N THR A 45 -44.95 -56.81 -0.27
CA THR A 45 -44.47 -57.97 0.51
C THR A 45 -43.23 -58.79 0.08
N SER A 46 -42.24 -58.90 0.98
CA SER A 46 -41.91 -60.16 1.70
C SER A 46 -40.73 -59.97 2.67
N ASN A 47 -40.82 -60.71 3.78
CA ASN A 47 -39.94 -60.67 4.94
C ASN A 47 -38.82 -61.72 4.79
N SER A 48 -37.55 -61.37 5.03
CA SER A 48 -36.48 -62.36 5.26
C SER A 48 -35.27 -61.73 5.94
N SER A 49 -35.15 -61.98 7.24
CA SER A 49 -33.97 -61.77 8.08
C SER A 49 -32.80 -62.62 7.58
N GLY A 50 -31.74 -61.99 7.07
CA GLY A 50 -30.54 -62.70 6.59
C GLY A 50 -29.28 -61.91 6.92
N ASN A 51 -28.44 -62.51 7.77
CA ASN A 51 -27.14 -62.01 8.21
C ASN A 51 -26.21 -61.83 6.99
N ARG A 52 -26.14 -60.64 6.40
CA ARG A 52 -25.28 -60.34 5.24
C ARG A 52 -23.84 -60.11 5.70
N HIS A 53 -22.99 -61.12 5.47
CA HIS A 53 -21.54 -60.99 5.61
C HIS A 53 -21.04 -59.97 4.57
N LEU A 54 -20.57 -58.82 5.04
CA LEU A 54 -20.09 -57.74 4.18
C LEU A 54 -18.88 -58.23 3.37
N THR A 55 -18.93 -57.99 2.06
CA THR A 55 -17.85 -58.36 1.13
C THR A 55 -16.63 -57.48 1.42
N ALA A 56 -15.40 -57.96 1.17
CA ALA A 56 -14.16 -57.20 1.47
C ALA A 56 -14.16 -55.78 0.86
N ALA A 57 -14.81 -55.60 -0.30
CA ALA A 57 -15.02 -54.31 -0.94
C ALA A 57 -15.96 -53.36 -0.18
N GLU A 58 -16.99 -53.88 0.51
CA GLU A 58 -17.91 -53.09 1.33
C GLU A 58 -17.24 -52.63 2.64
N ASN A 59 -16.40 -53.48 3.25
CA ASN A 59 -15.59 -53.10 4.41
C ASN A 59 -14.53 -52.04 4.05
N GLN A 60 -13.93 -52.12 2.86
CA GLN A 60 -12.99 -51.11 2.38
C GLN A 60 -13.69 -49.78 2.09
N ARG A 61 -14.90 -49.80 1.53
CA ARG A 61 -15.73 -48.60 1.36
C ARG A 61 -16.13 -47.98 2.69
N GLN A 62 -16.52 -48.76 3.70
CA GLN A 62 -16.81 -48.24 5.04
C GLN A 62 -15.59 -47.61 5.70
N ARG A 63 -14.39 -48.20 5.54
CA ARG A 63 -13.14 -47.60 6.03
C ARG A 63 -12.80 -46.29 5.32
N LEU A 64 -12.98 -46.25 4.00
CA LEU A 64 -12.75 -45.04 3.22
C LEU A 64 -13.75 -43.93 3.61
N GLN A 65 -15.00 -44.30 3.88
CA GLN A 65 -16.04 -43.38 4.30
C GLN A 65 -15.80 -42.85 5.72
N ARG A 66 -15.36 -43.71 6.67
CA ARG A 66 -14.94 -43.27 8.00
C ARG A 66 -13.72 -42.36 7.98
N MET A 67 -12.72 -42.64 7.14
CA MET A 67 -11.58 -41.73 6.95
C MET A 67 -12.02 -40.40 6.31
N MET A 68 -13.00 -40.41 5.41
CA MET A 68 -13.56 -39.19 4.82
C MET A 68 -14.34 -38.37 5.86
N ASP A 69 -15.08 -39.04 6.75
CA ASP A 69 -15.81 -38.42 7.85
C ASP A 69 -14.86 -37.88 8.94
N GLU A 70 -13.80 -38.62 9.29
CA GLU A 70 -12.74 -38.14 10.19
C GLU A 70 -11.97 -36.96 9.58
N LEU A 71 -11.65 -36.96 8.28
CA LEU A 71 -11.06 -35.81 7.60
C LEU A 71 -12.00 -34.58 7.56
N ASN A 72 -13.30 -34.81 7.60
CA ASN A 72 -14.32 -33.76 7.63
C ASN A 72 -14.55 -33.25 9.05
N GLU A 73 -14.41 -34.10 10.08
CA GLU A 73 -14.50 -33.74 11.50
C GLU A 73 -13.20 -33.12 12.05
N GLU A 74 -12.02 -33.61 11.66
CA GLU A 74 -10.71 -33.04 12.02
C GLU A 74 -10.32 -31.84 11.15
N GLY A 75 -11.04 -31.59 10.06
CA GLY A 75 -10.78 -30.51 9.11
C GLY A 75 -11.43 -29.16 9.42
N ASP A 76 -12.47 -29.12 10.27
CA ASP A 76 -13.29 -27.92 10.45
C ASP A 76 -13.37 -27.45 11.92
N GLY A 77 -12.27 -26.82 12.36
CA GLY A 77 -12.36 -25.64 13.25
C GLY A 77 -13.09 -24.45 12.58
N ARG A 78 -13.91 -24.68 11.56
CA ARG A 78 -14.70 -23.66 10.90
C ARG A 78 -15.83 -23.28 11.83
N ALA A 79 -15.72 -22.07 12.36
CA ALA A 79 -16.82 -21.36 12.99
C ALA A 79 -18.12 -21.61 12.20
N PRO A 80 -19.26 -21.83 12.89
CA PRO A 80 -20.52 -22.19 12.24
C PRO A 80 -20.80 -21.23 11.07
N ILE A 81 -21.09 -21.79 9.90
CA ILE A 81 -21.37 -21.03 8.67
C ILE A 81 -22.51 -20.05 8.98
N VAL A 82 -22.15 -18.78 9.14
CA VAL A 82 -23.11 -17.70 9.42
C VAL A 82 -23.98 -17.54 8.18
N LYS A 83 -25.30 -17.76 8.32
CA LYS A 83 -26.25 -17.50 7.25
C LYS A 83 -26.18 -16.01 6.89
N LEU A 84 -25.72 -15.71 5.68
CA LEU A 84 -25.71 -14.36 5.13
C LEU A 84 -27.16 -13.86 5.08
N GLY A 85 -27.46 -12.80 5.80
CA GLY A 85 -28.75 -12.11 5.73
C GLY A 85 -28.69 -10.88 4.83
N ASP A 86 -29.82 -10.19 4.66
CA ASP A 86 -29.96 -8.99 3.83
C ASP A 86 -28.94 -7.88 4.17
N ALA A 87 -28.56 -7.76 5.45
CA ALA A 87 -27.54 -6.80 5.91
C ALA A 87 -26.15 -7.09 5.33
N SER A 88 -25.81 -8.37 5.12
CA SER A 88 -24.54 -8.77 4.50
C SER A 88 -24.55 -8.56 2.98
N MET A 89 -25.73 -8.65 2.34
CA MET A 89 -25.91 -8.35 0.92
C MET A 89 -25.76 -6.84 0.63
N ALA A 90 -26.18 -5.98 1.56
CA ALA A 90 -26.16 -4.52 1.39
C ALA A 90 -24.84 -3.84 1.84
N SER A 91 -24.04 -4.49 2.68
CA SER A 91 -22.81 -3.92 3.24
C SER A 91 -21.59 -4.23 2.38
N PRO A 92 -20.69 -3.26 2.10
CA PRO A 92 -19.43 -3.51 1.39
C PRO A 92 -18.44 -4.34 2.22
N PHE A 93 -18.67 -4.47 3.54
CA PHE A 93 -17.88 -5.31 4.43
C PHE A 93 -18.78 -6.25 5.23
N THR A 94 -18.41 -7.54 5.31
CA THR A 94 -19.12 -8.55 6.10
C THR A 94 -18.15 -9.22 7.07
N ALA A 95 -18.44 -9.20 8.37
CA ALA A 95 -17.68 -9.93 9.37
C ALA A 95 -18.10 -11.41 9.38
N LYS A 96 -17.13 -12.33 9.28
CA LYS A 96 -17.38 -13.78 9.28
C LYS A 96 -17.61 -14.37 10.68
N HIS A 97 -17.14 -13.70 11.71
CA HIS A 97 -17.27 -14.13 13.11
C HIS A 97 -18.11 -13.12 13.88
N ALA A 98 -18.84 -13.60 14.89
CA ALA A 98 -19.60 -12.78 15.82
C ALA A 98 -18.65 -11.96 16.72
N SER A 99 -18.11 -10.88 16.19
CA SER A 99 -17.18 -9.99 16.88
C SER A 99 -17.27 -8.57 16.31
N VAL A 100 -17.06 -7.58 17.18
CA VAL A 100 -16.95 -6.16 16.80
C VAL A 100 -15.50 -5.74 16.50
N ALA A 101 -14.52 -6.62 16.73
CA ALA A 101 -13.11 -6.35 16.43
C ALA A 101 -12.84 -5.94 14.97
N PRO A 102 -13.48 -6.56 13.94
CA PRO A 102 -13.30 -6.17 12.55
C PRO A 102 -13.59 -4.70 12.26
N THR A 103 -14.44 -4.04 13.05
CA THR A 103 -14.70 -2.60 12.91
C THR A 103 -13.43 -1.78 13.16
N THR A 104 -12.67 -2.13 14.20
CA THR A 104 -11.40 -1.43 14.49
C THR A 104 -10.31 -1.77 13.48
N ASP A 105 -10.30 -3.00 12.97
CA ASP A 105 -9.36 -3.44 11.94
C ASP A 105 -9.58 -2.69 10.61
N ILE A 106 -10.84 -2.53 10.18
CA ILE A 106 -11.19 -1.75 8.99
C ILE A 106 -10.77 -0.29 9.14
N ILE A 107 -11.01 0.34 10.30
CA ILE A 107 -10.61 1.75 10.52
C ILE A 107 -9.09 1.90 10.48
N ARG A 108 -8.37 0.96 11.11
CA ARG A 108 -6.91 0.97 11.13
C ARG A 108 -6.33 0.77 9.73
N GLN A 109 -6.86 -0.21 8.98
CA GLN A 109 -6.47 -0.45 7.60
C GLN A 109 -6.78 0.77 6.72
N GLY A 110 -7.97 1.34 6.82
CA GLY A 110 -8.35 2.52 6.03
C GLY A 110 -7.44 3.73 6.28
N ARG A 111 -7.00 3.95 7.52
CA ARG A 111 -6.04 5.02 7.85
C ARG A 111 -4.65 4.76 7.31
N SER A 112 -4.16 3.53 7.45
CA SER A 112 -2.89 3.09 6.86
C SER A 112 -2.91 3.26 5.34
N THR A 113 -3.95 2.75 4.67
CA THR A 113 -4.14 2.89 3.23
C THR A 113 -4.18 4.35 2.80
N LEU A 114 -4.91 5.22 3.50
CA LEU A 114 -4.96 6.65 3.16
C LEU A 114 -3.58 7.32 3.23
N VAL A 115 -2.80 7.03 4.29
CA VAL A 115 -1.42 7.54 4.42
C VAL A 115 -0.53 7.00 3.31
N THR A 116 -0.62 5.70 3.02
CA THR A 116 0.13 5.04 1.95
C THR A 116 -0.20 5.63 0.58
N THR A 117 -1.46 5.92 0.30
CA THR A 117 -1.87 6.59 -0.94
C THR A 117 -1.31 8.00 -1.04
N LEU A 118 -1.36 8.80 0.04
CA LEU A 118 -0.83 10.16 0.02
C LEU A 118 0.69 10.20 -0.19
N GLN A 119 1.45 9.34 0.49
CA GLN A 119 2.90 9.27 0.26
C GLN A 119 3.23 8.79 -1.15
N MET A 120 2.46 7.83 -1.71
CA MET A 120 2.65 7.39 -3.09
C MET A 120 2.42 8.53 -4.08
N PHE A 121 1.38 9.37 -3.88
CA PHE A 121 1.17 10.55 -4.71
C PHE A 121 2.32 11.57 -4.60
N LYS A 122 2.88 11.78 -3.40
CA LYS A 122 4.06 12.64 -3.23
C LYS A 122 5.27 12.11 -4.02
N ILE A 123 5.55 10.81 -3.87
CA ILE A 123 6.66 10.14 -4.54
C ILE A 123 6.48 10.21 -6.07
N LEU A 124 5.29 9.91 -6.58
CA LEU A 124 4.98 9.99 -8.01
C LEU A 124 5.16 11.42 -8.54
N GLY A 125 4.66 12.43 -7.81
CA GLY A 125 4.82 13.83 -8.20
C GLY A 125 6.28 14.26 -8.30
N LEU A 126 7.09 13.93 -7.28
CA LEU A 126 8.51 14.26 -7.25
C LEU A 126 9.30 13.54 -8.35
N ASN A 127 9.07 12.24 -8.52
CA ASN A 127 9.73 11.46 -9.57
C ASN A 127 9.35 11.96 -10.97
N CYS A 128 8.08 12.32 -11.20
CA CYS A 128 7.63 12.87 -12.47
C CYS A 128 8.31 14.20 -12.80
N LEU A 129 8.32 15.14 -11.85
CA LEU A 129 8.96 16.44 -12.02
C LEU A 129 10.47 16.32 -12.24
N SER A 130 11.15 15.47 -11.47
CA SER A 130 12.59 15.22 -11.65
C SER A 130 12.88 14.57 -13.02
N THR A 131 12.11 13.55 -13.39
CA THR A 131 12.29 12.83 -14.66
C THR A 131 12.05 13.75 -15.86
N ALA A 132 11.02 14.61 -15.80
CA ALA A 132 10.75 15.59 -16.84
C ALA A 132 11.94 16.53 -17.07
N TYR A 133 12.60 16.99 -16.00
CA TYR A 133 13.80 17.80 -16.12
C TYR A 133 14.98 16.99 -16.68
N VAL A 134 15.24 15.79 -16.16
CA VAL A 134 16.31 14.91 -16.67
C VAL A 134 16.15 14.67 -18.17
N LEU A 135 14.94 14.34 -18.62
CA LEU A 135 14.62 14.18 -20.04
C LEU A 135 14.81 15.47 -20.83
N SER A 136 14.45 16.62 -20.26
CA SER A 136 14.66 17.92 -20.91
C SER A 136 16.14 18.22 -21.13
N VAL A 137 17.00 17.99 -20.12
CA VAL A 137 18.46 18.19 -20.24
C VAL A 137 19.03 17.25 -21.28
N MET A 138 18.74 15.95 -21.16
CA MET A 138 19.24 14.96 -22.10
C MET A 138 18.79 15.26 -23.54
N TYR A 139 17.56 15.71 -23.74
CA TYR A 139 17.07 16.12 -25.06
C TYR A 139 17.84 17.32 -25.62
N LEU A 140 18.11 18.35 -24.80
CA LEU A 140 18.87 19.53 -25.23
C LEU A 140 20.32 19.21 -25.57
N ASP A 141 20.91 18.25 -24.85
CA ASP A 141 22.28 17.79 -25.09
C ASP A 141 22.35 16.70 -26.18
N GLY A 142 21.24 16.35 -26.84
CA GLY A 142 21.19 15.32 -27.88
C GLY A 142 21.49 13.90 -27.38
N VAL A 143 21.30 13.67 -26.08
CA VAL A 143 21.59 12.42 -25.39
C VAL A 143 20.30 11.66 -25.10
N LYS A 144 20.33 10.33 -25.19
CA LYS A 144 19.21 9.45 -24.79
C LYS A 144 19.61 8.61 -23.57
N LEU A 145 18.65 8.11 -22.79
CA LEU A 145 18.92 7.05 -21.80
C LEU A 145 19.13 5.73 -22.54
N GLY A 146 20.02 4.89 -22.04
CA GLY A 146 20.14 3.52 -22.54
C GLY A 146 18.94 2.67 -22.12
N ASP A 147 18.54 1.69 -22.94
CA ASP A 147 17.41 0.79 -22.64
C ASP A 147 17.62 0.02 -21.32
N VAL A 148 18.85 -0.40 -21.06
CA VAL A 148 19.24 -1.10 -19.83
C VAL A 148 19.11 -0.18 -18.61
N GLN A 149 19.56 1.08 -18.74
CA GLN A 149 19.45 2.08 -17.69
C GLN A 149 17.98 2.31 -17.31
N ALA A 150 17.12 2.52 -18.32
CA ALA A 150 15.68 2.70 -18.13
C ALA A 150 15.00 1.47 -17.50
N THR A 151 15.38 0.27 -17.94
CA THR A 151 14.85 -0.99 -17.39
C THR A 151 15.17 -1.12 -15.90
N ILE A 152 16.41 -0.86 -15.51
CA ILE A 152 16.85 -0.95 -14.11
C ILE A 152 16.13 0.07 -13.24
N SER A 153 16.05 1.32 -13.70
CA SER A 153 15.27 2.36 -13.01
C SER A 153 13.80 1.94 -12.84
N GLY A 154 13.19 1.38 -13.88
CA GLY A 154 11.83 0.85 -13.83
C GLY A 154 11.66 -0.27 -12.80
N VAL A 155 12.58 -1.23 -12.76
CA VAL A 155 12.56 -2.34 -11.79
C VAL A 155 12.71 -1.83 -10.36
N PHE A 156 13.65 -0.91 -10.09
CA PHE A 156 13.79 -0.29 -8.77
C PHE A 156 12.53 0.46 -8.35
N THR A 157 11.95 1.24 -9.27
CA THR A 157 10.70 1.97 -9.04
C THR A 157 9.57 1.01 -8.65
N ALA A 158 9.38 -0.05 -9.43
CA ALA A 158 8.34 -1.04 -9.21
C ALA A 158 8.54 -1.77 -7.87
N ALA A 159 9.76 -2.20 -7.57
CA ALA A 159 10.10 -2.86 -6.32
C ALA A 159 9.81 -1.97 -5.11
N PHE A 160 10.21 -0.70 -5.14
CA PHE A 160 9.92 0.22 -4.04
C PHE A 160 8.43 0.47 -3.84
N PHE A 161 7.67 0.68 -4.91
CA PHE A 161 6.22 0.84 -4.80
C PHE A 161 5.53 -0.41 -4.24
N LEU A 162 5.98 -1.60 -4.64
CA LEU A 162 5.46 -2.87 -4.11
C LEU A 162 5.74 -3.02 -2.62
N PHE A 163 6.95 -2.72 -2.14
CA PHE A 163 7.28 -2.84 -0.72
C PHE A 163 6.63 -1.77 0.15
N ILE A 164 6.36 -0.59 -0.43
CA ILE A 164 5.58 0.46 0.25
C ILE A 164 4.11 0.08 0.37
N SER A 165 3.51 -0.48 -0.68
CA SER A 165 2.09 -0.88 -0.65
C SER A 165 1.84 -2.06 0.30
N HIS A 166 2.87 -2.87 0.57
CA HIS A 166 2.82 -3.98 1.52
C HIS A 166 3.10 -3.57 2.98
N ALA A 167 3.29 -2.28 3.28
CA ALA A 167 3.50 -1.80 4.64
C ALA A 167 2.28 -2.12 5.52
N ARG A 168 2.50 -2.78 6.67
CA ARG A 168 1.39 -3.19 7.55
C ARG A 168 0.93 -2.04 8.45
N PRO A 169 -0.37 -1.97 8.76
CA PRO A 169 -0.90 -1.04 9.75
C PRO A 169 -0.43 -1.39 11.17
N LEU A 170 -0.28 -0.38 12.03
CA LEU A 170 0.03 -0.56 13.46
C LEU A 170 -1.16 -1.10 14.25
N PRO A 171 -1.01 -2.09 15.16
CA PRO A 171 -2.12 -2.69 15.90
C PRO A 171 -2.87 -1.70 16.79
N THR A 172 -2.22 -0.61 17.20
CA THR A 172 -2.82 0.44 18.03
C THR A 172 -3.40 1.57 17.20
N LEU A 173 -4.59 2.04 17.55
CA LEU A 173 -5.23 3.17 16.90
C LEU A 173 -4.68 4.50 17.45
N SER A 174 -3.93 5.26 16.65
CA SER A 174 -3.44 6.59 17.07
C SER A 174 -4.57 7.61 17.19
N ALA A 175 -4.42 8.60 18.08
CA ALA A 175 -5.36 9.71 18.20
C ALA A 175 -5.30 10.69 17.00
N GLU A 176 -4.16 10.77 16.31
CA GLU A 176 -3.92 11.70 15.21
C GLU A 176 -4.61 11.27 13.92
N ARG A 177 -5.35 12.16 13.25
CA ARG A 177 -5.98 11.82 11.96
C ARG A 177 -5.01 12.05 10.80
N PRO A 178 -4.96 11.16 9.80
CA PRO A 178 -4.21 11.41 8.59
C PRO A 178 -4.84 12.59 7.83
N HIS A 179 -4.02 13.30 7.04
CA HIS A 179 -4.52 14.37 6.18
C HIS A 179 -5.53 13.79 5.17
N PRO A 180 -6.71 14.40 4.97
CA PRO A 180 -7.74 13.80 4.12
C PRO A 180 -7.54 14.11 2.62
N ASN A 181 -6.85 15.20 2.29
CA ASN A 181 -6.77 15.74 0.94
C ASN A 181 -5.31 15.84 0.48
N ILE A 182 -5.09 15.51 -0.79
CA ILE A 182 -3.79 15.67 -1.47
C ILE A 182 -3.45 17.16 -1.60
N PHE A 183 -4.44 17.99 -1.96
CA PHE A 183 -4.30 19.43 -2.07
C PHE A 183 -4.45 20.10 -0.70
N CYS A 184 -3.46 19.91 0.15
CA CYS A 184 -3.31 20.67 1.39
C CYS A 184 -1.95 21.37 1.40
N ALA A 185 -1.84 22.48 2.15
CA ALA A 185 -0.62 23.27 2.22
C ALA A 185 0.61 22.42 2.60
N TYR A 186 0.44 21.47 3.52
CA TYR A 186 1.48 20.52 3.91
C TYR A 186 2.05 19.73 2.71
N VAL A 187 1.19 19.06 1.94
CA VAL A 187 1.62 18.23 0.81
C VAL A 187 2.23 19.10 -0.31
N LEU A 188 1.63 20.26 -0.59
CA LEU A 188 2.13 21.17 -1.63
C LEU A 188 3.50 21.77 -1.27
N LEU A 189 3.70 22.20 -0.02
CA LEU A 189 4.99 22.72 0.45
C LEU A 189 6.06 21.62 0.52
N SER A 190 5.67 20.38 0.85
CA SER A 190 6.55 19.22 0.83
C SER A 190 7.05 18.95 -0.59
N LEU A 191 6.11 18.85 -1.55
CA LEU A 191 6.40 18.64 -2.96
C LEU A 191 7.28 19.75 -3.54
N LEU A 192 6.89 21.02 -3.36
CA LEU A 192 7.61 22.14 -3.96
C LEU A 192 9.00 22.33 -3.36
N GLY A 193 9.15 22.18 -2.04
CA GLY A 193 10.44 22.31 -1.38
C GLY A 193 11.41 21.20 -1.74
N GLN A 194 10.96 19.94 -1.74
CA GLN A 194 11.80 18.82 -2.17
C GLN A 194 12.16 18.93 -3.66
N PHE A 195 11.20 19.31 -4.52
CA PHE A 195 11.46 19.52 -5.95
C PHE A 195 12.52 20.59 -6.19
N THR A 196 12.46 21.73 -5.50
CA THR A 196 13.49 22.78 -5.62
C THR A 196 14.89 22.27 -5.25
N VAL A 197 15.00 21.47 -4.18
CA VAL A 197 16.29 20.90 -3.75
C VAL A 197 16.79 19.86 -4.76
N HIS A 198 15.90 19.00 -5.28
CA HIS A 198 16.25 18.04 -6.33
C HIS A 198 16.70 18.75 -7.61
N LEU A 199 15.98 19.81 -8.02
CA LEU A 199 16.32 20.61 -9.19
C LEU A 199 17.67 21.30 -9.04
N PHE A 200 17.95 21.87 -7.86
CA PHE A 200 19.26 22.45 -7.57
C PHE A 200 20.37 21.41 -7.65
N PHE A 201 20.20 20.25 -7.00
CA PHE A 201 21.18 19.16 -7.06
C PHE A 201 21.43 18.69 -8.49
N LEU A 202 20.37 18.55 -9.28
CA LEU A 202 20.44 18.11 -10.67
C LEU A 202 21.14 19.13 -11.58
N ILE A 203 20.75 20.40 -11.52
CA ILE A 203 21.41 21.48 -12.27
C ILE A 203 22.88 21.58 -11.90
N SER A 204 23.21 21.58 -10.60
CA SER A 204 24.60 21.67 -10.14
C SER A 204 25.45 20.48 -10.60
N SER A 205 24.86 19.28 -10.63
CA SER A 205 25.55 18.06 -11.07
C SER A 205 25.81 18.06 -12.58
N VAL A 206 24.81 18.41 -13.38
CA VAL A 206 24.94 18.49 -14.85
C VAL A 206 25.95 19.58 -15.23
N LYS A 207 25.82 20.79 -14.68
CA LYS A 207 26.80 21.88 -14.92
C LYS A 207 28.21 21.54 -14.47
N ALA A 208 28.36 20.72 -13.43
CA ALA A 208 29.67 20.24 -13.03
C ALA A 208 30.24 19.22 -14.03
N ALA A 209 29.40 18.38 -14.63
CA ALA A 209 29.78 17.43 -15.67
C ALA A 209 30.15 18.11 -16.98
N GLU A 210 29.38 19.11 -17.41
CA GLU A 210 29.63 19.92 -18.62
C GLU A 210 31.04 20.52 -18.63
N LYS A 211 31.54 20.98 -17.47
CA LYS A 211 32.91 21.54 -17.36
C LYS A 211 34.03 20.56 -17.69
N TYR A 212 33.76 19.25 -17.63
CA TYR A 212 34.72 18.21 -17.98
C TYR A 212 34.50 17.67 -19.41
N MET A 213 33.49 18.15 -20.13
CA MET A 213 33.27 17.81 -21.53
C MET A 213 33.77 18.93 -22.44
N PRO A 214 34.46 18.60 -23.55
CA PRO A 214 34.68 19.55 -24.63
C PRO A 214 33.33 19.95 -25.25
N GLU A 215 33.23 21.17 -25.80
CA GLU A 215 32.07 21.61 -26.59
C GLU A 215 31.97 20.78 -27.87
N GLU A 216 31.38 19.58 -27.79
CA GLU A 216 30.98 18.80 -28.95
C GLU A 216 29.58 19.24 -29.38
N CYS A 217 29.42 19.61 -30.65
CA CYS A 217 28.11 19.84 -31.26
C CYS A 217 27.40 18.48 -31.40
N ILE A 218 26.55 18.13 -30.42
CA ILE A 218 25.76 16.90 -30.47
C ILE A 218 24.52 17.16 -31.33
N GLU A 219 24.35 16.38 -32.41
CA GLU A 219 23.14 16.44 -33.24
C GLU A 219 21.94 15.81 -32.48
N PRO A 220 20.80 16.50 -32.34
CA PRO A 220 19.63 16.02 -31.58
C PRO A 220 19.04 14.67 -32.04
N ASP A 221 19.32 14.26 -33.27
CA ASP A 221 18.80 13.03 -33.89
C ASP A 221 19.82 11.88 -33.96
N ALA A 222 21.01 12.04 -33.38
CA ALA A 222 22.02 10.97 -33.33
C ALA A 222 21.57 9.77 -32.47
N GLY A 223 22.21 8.63 -32.70
CA GLY A 223 22.04 7.42 -31.87
C GLY A 223 22.52 7.63 -30.43
N PHE A 224 22.22 6.67 -29.54
CA PHE A 224 22.73 6.73 -28.17
C PHE A 224 24.28 6.68 -28.15
N HIS A 225 24.90 7.75 -27.67
CA HIS A 225 26.33 7.81 -27.40
C HIS A 225 26.58 8.04 -25.89
N PRO A 226 27.33 7.14 -25.22
CA PRO A 226 27.69 7.33 -23.82
C PRO A 226 28.53 8.59 -23.66
N ASN A 227 28.08 9.52 -22.82
CA ASN A 227 28.86 10.68 -22.44
C ASN A 227 28.76 10.97 -20.94
N LEU A 228 29.56 11.93 -20.48
CA LEU A 228 29.65 12.24 -19.06
C LEU A 228 28.34 12.81 -18.52
N VAL A 229 27.66 13.68 -19.28
CA VAL A 229 26.35 14.25 -18.90
C VAL A 229 25.27 13.17 -18.81
N ASN A 230 25.26 12.17 -19.70
CA ASN A 230 24.36 11.01 -19.63
C ASN A 230 24.55 10.25 -18.33
N THR A 231 25.81 9.92 -18.04
CA THR A 231 26.21 9.14 -16.87
C THR A 231 25.82 9.86 -15.58
N VAL A 232 26.14 11.15 -15.49
CA VAL A 232 25.80 11.97 -14.32
C VAL A 232 24.28 12.14 -14.20
N SER A 233 23.57 12.40 -15.29
CA SER A 233 22.11 12.54 -15.28
C SER A 233 21.41 11.27 -14.83
N TYR A 234 21.87 10.10 -15.30
CA TYR A 234 21.35 8.80 -14.86
C TYR A 234 21.62 8.55 -13.37
N MET A 235 22.86 8.72 -12.91
CA MET A 235 23.23 8.51 -11.51
C MET A 235 22.46 9.45 -10.58
N VAL A 236 22.38 10.73 -10.93
CA VAL A 236 21.67 11.75 -10.15
C VAL A 236 20.17 11.46 -10.11
N SER A 237 19.56 11.09 -11.24
CA SER A 237 18.15 10.70 -11.31
C SER A 237 17.84 9.54 -10.35
N MET A 238 18.71 8.52 -10.33
CA MET A 238 18.57 7.38 -9.43
C MET A 238 18.78 7.75 -7.96
N MET A 239 19.74 8.62 -7.64
CA MET A 239 19.94 9.13 -6.28
C MET A 239 18.73 9.92 -5.78
N ILE A 240 18.18 10.79 -6.61
CA ILE A 240 16.95 11.54 -6.32
C ILE A 240 15.78 10.58 -6.08
N GLN A 241 15.65 9.55 -6.92
CA GLN A 241 14.59 8.55 -6.78
C GLN A 241 14.66 7.82 -5.45
N VAL A 242 15.82 7.28 -5.06
CA VAL A 242 16.00 6.59 -3.77
C VAL A 242 15.71 7.53 -2.60
N ALA A 243 16.25 8.74 -2.65
CA ALA A 243 16.03 9.74 -1.61
C ALA A 243 14.55 10.09 -1.47
N THR A 244 13.84 10.23 -2.60
CA THR A 244 12.40 10.51 -2.63
C THR A 244 11.61 9.41 -1.91
N PHE A 245 11.90 8.14 -2.19
CA PHE A 245 11.25 7.01 -1.52
C PHE A 245 11.54 6.98 -0.01
N ALA A 246 12.80 7.19 0.38
CA ALA A 246 13.22 7.17 1.77
C ALA A 246 12.64 8.32 2.60
N VAL A 247 12.72 9.56 2.09
CA VAL A 247 12.28 10.77 2.79
C VAL A 247 10.75 10.82 2.94
N ASN A 248 10.03 10.43 1.88
CA ASN A 248 8.58 10.54 1.85
C ASN A 248 7.85 9.36 2.51
N TYR A 249 8.55 8.29 2.85
CA TYR A 249 7.97 7.18 3.60
C TYR A 249 7.48 7.65 4.97
N MET A 250 6.21 7.38 5.25
CA MET A 250 5.54 7.68 6.51
C MET A 250 5.27 6.38 7.25
N GLY A 251 6.03 6.17 8.34
CA GLY A 251 5.81 5.08 9.27
C GLY A 251 4.82 5.45 10.37
N HIS A 252 5.30 5.46 11.62
CA HIS A 252 4.47 5.84 12.77
C HIS A 252 3.84 7.23 12.58
N PRO A 253 2.59 7.43 13.05
CA PRO A 253 1.81 6.53 13.90
C PRO A 253 0.81 5.61 13.16
N PHE A 254 0.85 5.52 11.83
CA PHE A 254 -0.17 4.82 11.03
C PHE A 254 0.33 3.51 10.42
N ASN A 255 1.59 3.50 9.96
CA ASN A 255 2.27 2.37 9.34
C ASN A 255 3.50 1.95 10.14
N GLN A 256 3.99 0.76 9.88
CA GLN A 256 5.30 0.33 10.36
C GLN A 256 6.42 1.28 9.89
N SER A 257 7.42 1.50 10.74
CA SER A 257 8.63 2.24 10.37
C SER A 257 9.43 1.51 9.28
N ILE A 258 10.40 2.20 8.66
CA ILE A 258 11.28 1.59 7.64
C ILE A 258 11.99 0.37 8.22
N SER A 259 12.49 0.44 9.47
CA SER A 259 13.19 -0.66 10.13
C SER A 259 12.31 -1.87 10.44
N GLU A 260 11.00 -1.66 10.64
CA GLU A 260 10.03 -2.72 10.85
C GLU A 260 9.58 -3.35 9.53
N ASN A 261 9.49 -2.56 8.45
CA ASN A 261 9.23 -3.05 7.10
C ASN A 261 10.52 -3.62 6.48
N ARG A 262 10.89 -4.84 6.90
CA ARG A 262 12.13 -5.53 6.48
C ARG A 262 12.33 -5.57 4.95
N PRO A 263 11.33 -5.92 4.11
CA PRO A 263 11.50 -5.89 2.65
C PRO A 263 11.88 -4.51 2.12
N PHE A 264 11.18 -3.45 2.55
CA PHE A 264 11.49 -2.09 2.12
C PHE A 264 12.87 -1.64 2.61
N MET A 265 13.25 -1.99 3.84
CA MET A 265 14.58 -1.69 4.39
C MET A 265 15.69 -2.34 3.57
N TYR A 266 15.57 -3.65 3.25
CA TYR A 266 16.57 -4.34 2.44
C TYR A 266 16.65 -3.77 1.03
N ALA A 267 15.52 -3.44 0.41
CA ALA A 267 15.49 -2.79 -0.89
C ALA A 267 16.20 -1.42 -0.85
N LEU A 268 16.01 -0.64 0.20
CA LEU A 268 16.63 0.67 0.35
C LEU A 268 18.15 0.56 0.54
N VAL A 269 18.61 -0.35 1.39
CA VAL A 269 20.04 -0.61 1.61
C VAL A 269 20.70 -1.16 0.35
N ALA A 270 20.04 -2.09 -0.35
CA ALA A 270 20.52 -2.64 -1.61
C ALA A 270 20.65 -1.56 -2.68
N ALA A 271 19.66 -0.66 -2.78
CA ALA A 271 19.72 0.48 -3.70
C ALA A 271 20.88 1.42 -3.38
N VAL A 272 21.02 1.86 -2.12
CA VAL A 272 22.14 2.72 -1.70
C VAL A 272 23.49 2.06 -1.97
N GLY A 273 23.62 0.76 -1.68
CA GLY A 273 24.82 -0.02 -1.97
C GLY A 273 25.12 -0.10 -3.47
N PHE A 274 24.12 -0.45 -4.29
CA PHE A 274 24.22 -0.52 -5.74
C PHE A 274 24.68 0.82 -6.34
N PHE A 275 24.12 1.95 -5.89
CA PHE A 275 24.52 3.27 -6.38
C PHE A 275 25.90 3.68 -5.89
N THR A 276 26.25 3.36 -4.64
CA THR A 276 27.60 3.63 -4.13
C THR A 276 28.64 2.87 -4.94
N VAL A 277 28.36 1.62 -5.31
CA VAL A 277 29.22 0.79 -6.16
C VAL A 277 29.37 1.37 -7.57
N ILE A 278 28.25 1.74 -8.21
CA ILE A 278 28.25 2.33 -9.56
C ILE A 278 28.99 3.67 -9.58
N THR A 279 28.71 4.56 -8.64
CA THR A 279 29.36 5.87 -8.56
C THR A 279 30.83 5.77 -8.17
N SER A 280 31.21 4.81 -7.30
CA SER A 280 32.60 4.61 -6.88
C SER A 280 33.47 3.94 -7.95
N ASP A 281 32.85 3.39 -9.00
CA ASP A 281 33.54 2.72 -10.10
C ASP A 281 34.32 1.46 -9.64
N ILE A 282 33.80 0.76 -8.63
CA ILE A 282 34.44 -0.43 -8.04
C ILE A 282 34.41 -1.62 -9.01
N PHE A 283 33.30 -1.78 -9.73
CA PHE A 283 33.12 -2.82 -10.75
C PHE A 283 32.96 -2.18 -12.12
N ARG A 284 34.08 -2.00 -12.84
CA ARG A 284 34.09 -1.42 -14.18
C ARG A 284 33.20 -2.19 -15.15
N ASP A 285 33.21 -3.53 -15.11
CA ASP A 285 32.38 -4.37 -16.00
C ASP A 285 30.88 -4.06 -15.87
N LEU A 286 30.40 -3.78 -14.66
CA LEU A 286 29.00 -3.39 -14.44
C LEU A 286 28.72 -2.01 -15.03
N ASN A 287 29.63 -1.06 -14.84
CA ASN A 287 29.50 0.29 -15.39
C ASN A 287 29.54 0.26 -16.93
N ASP A 288 30.39 -0.56 -17.53
CA ASP A 288 30.48 -0.73 -18.99
C ASP A 288 29.21 -1.37 -19.56
N TRP A 289 28.64 -2.36 -18.86
CA TRP A 289 27.35 -2.95 -19.23
C TRP A 289 26.20 -1.92 -19.16
N LEU A 290 26.24 -1.01 -18.19
CA LEU A 290 25.33 0.13 -18.07
C LEU A 290 25.67 1.30 -19.01
N LYS A 291 26.74 1.18 -19.80
CA LYS A 291 27.30 2.20 -20.67
C LYS A 291 27.56 3.52 -19.94
N LEU A 292 28.12 3.44 -18.73
CA LEU A 292 28.47 4.58 -17.88
C LEU A 292 29.93 4.96 -18.10
N VAL A 293 30.17 6.25 -18.38
CA VAL A 293 31.50 6.81 -18.59
C VAL A 293 32.22 7.00 -17.24
N PRO A 294 33.53 6.68 -17.13
CA PRO A 294 34.29 6.93 -15.91
C PRO A 294 34.18 8.38 -15.44
N LEU A 295 33.81 8.56 -14.17
CA LEU A 295 33.76 9.88 -13.55
C LEU A 295 35.16 10.34 -13.11
N PRO A 296 35.56 11.59 -13.39
CA PRO A 296 36.72 12.20 -12.75
C PRO A 296 36.58 12.15 -11.22
N VAL A 297 37.66 11.81 -10.51
CA VAL A 297 37.64 11.60 -9.05
C VAL A 297 37.07 12.79 -8.28
N GLY A 298 37.40 14.02 -8.72
CA GLY A 298 36.85 15.25 -8.13
C GLY A 298 35.34 15.37 -8.32
N LEU A 299 34.83 15.10 -9.52
CA LEU A 299 33.40 15.13 -9.82
C LEU A 299 32.65 14.05 -9.02
N ARG A 300 33.18 12.83 -8.98
CA ARG A 300 32.62 11.71 -8.22
C ARG A 300 32.42 12.04 -6.75
N ASN A 301 33.46 12.55 -6.09
CA ASN A 301 33.40 12.89 -4.67
C ASN A 301 32.41 14.03 -4.41
N ASN A 302 32.37 15.04 -5.30
CA ASN A 302 31.39 16.13 -5.22
C ASN A 302 29.95 15.61 -5.36
N LEU A 303 29.69 14.70 -6.30
CA LEU A 303 28.36 14.10 -6.48
C LEU A 303 27.90 13.37 -5.22
N LEU A 304 28.76 12.57 -4.59
CA LEU A 304 28.41 11.85 -3.35
C LEU A 304 28.13 12.83 -2.20
N ILE A 305 28.93 13.90 -2.06
CA ILE A 305 28.71 14.93 -1.04
C ILE A 305 27.39 15.67 -1.27
N TRP A 306 27.13 16.09 -2.51
CA TRP A 306 25.89 16.78 -2.87
C TRP A 306 24.66 15.88 -2.72
N ALA A 307 24.78 14.58 -3.04
CA ALA A 307 23.71 13.61 -2.79
C ALA A 307 23.42 13.47 -1.30
N PHE A 308 24.45 13.41 -0.45
CA PHE A 308 24.25 13.37 1.00
C PHE A 308 23.59 14.66 1.52
N GLN A 309 24.03 15.83 1.04
CA GLN A 309 23.44 17.12 1.40
C GLN A 309 21.98 17.22 0.94
N MET A 310 21.68 16.85 -0.30
CA MET A 310 20.32 16.81 -0.85
C MET A 310 19.42 15.92 0.01
N PHE A 311 19.87 14.71 0.37
CA PHE A 311 19.11 13.80 1.22
C PHE A 311 18.82 14.43 2.59
N PHE A 312 19.86 15.01 3.23
CA PHE A 312 19.73 15.62 4.55
C PHE A 312 18.78 16.83 4.56
N VAL A 313 18.88 17.68 3.54
CA VAL A 313 18.00 18.86 3.39
C VAL A 313 16.56 18.43 3.15
N CYS A 314 16.31 17.50 2.23
CA CYS A 314 14.96 16.98 1.98
C CYS A 314 14.38 16.29 3.22
N TYR A 315 15.18 15.48 3.92
CA TYR A 315 14.77 14.83 5.17
C TYR A 315 14.39 15.84 6.25
N SER A 316 15.22 16.85 6.45
CA SER A 316 15.01 17.91 7.44
C SER A 316 13.78 18.75 7.10
N TRP A 317 13.61 19.11 5.82
CA TRP A 317 12.46 19.84 5.31
C TRP A 317 11.15 19.08 5.55
N GLU A 318 11.12 17.80 5.19
CA GLU A 318 9.94 16.94 5.40
C GLU A 318 9.64 16.75 6.89
N ARG A 319 10.66 16.66 7.74
CA ARG A 319 10.49 16.56 9.20
C ARG A 319 9.94 17.86 9.79
N LEU A 320 10.45 19.00 9.33
CA LEU A 320 9.98 20.33 9.73
C LEU A 320 8.52 20.54 9.35
N LEU A 321 8.13 20.20 8.12
CA LEU A 321 6.74 20.32 7.68
C LEU A 321 5.80 19.40 8.44
N ARG A 322 6.22 18.16 8.76
CA ARG A 322 5.43 17.25 9.60
C ARG A 322 5.21 17.81 11.00
N TRP A 323 6.21 18.51 11.54
CA TRP A 323 6.11 19.18 12.83
C TRP A 323 5.23 20.45 12.78
N ALA A 324 5.34 21.26 11.71
CA ALA A 324 4.57 22.48 11.53
C ALA A 324 3.09 22.22 11.20
N PHE A 325 2.78 21.09 10.55
CA PHE A 325 1.42 20.71 10.15
C PHE A 325 1.01 19.35 10.76
N PRO A 326 0.89 19.25 12.09
CA PRO A 326 0.51 18.01 12.74
C PRO A 326 -0.93 17.61 12.36
N GLY A 327 -1.21 16.31 12.30
CA GLY A 327 -2.53 15.79 12.04
C GLY A 327 -3.52 16.23 13.11
N LYS A 328 -4.76 16.54 12.70
CA LYS A 328 -5.79 17.02 13.62
C LYS A 328 -6.12 15.93 14.64
N VAL A 329 -5.84 16.19 15.92
CA VAL A 329 -6.28 15.34 17.03
C VAL A 329 -7.72 15.74 17.39
N PRO A 330 -8.73 14.86 17.23
CA PRO A 330 -10.10 15.19 17.59
C PRO A 330 -10.18 15.40 19.11
N ALA A 331 -10.88 16.46 19.53
CA ALA A 331 -11.12 16.77 20.95
C ALA A 331 -12.16 15.82 21.58
N TRP A 332 -12.01 14.52 21.39
CA TRP A 332 -12.94 13.49 21.88
C TRP A 332 -13.01 13.50 23.41
N LYS A 333 -11.88 13.68 24.11
CA LYS A 333 -11.86 13.81 25.58
C LYS A 333 -12.75 14.95 26.07
N ARG A 334 -12.66 16.12 25.44
CA ARG A 334 -13.51 17.28 25.78
C ARG A 334 -14.99 16.98 25.51
N ARG A 335 -15.30 16.31 24.40
CA ARG A 335 -16.68 15.90 24.06
C ARG A 335 -17.23 14.84 25.01
N GLN A 336 -16.39 13.91 25.45
CA GLN A 336 -16.78 12.84 26.37
C GLN A 336 -16.99 13.37 27.78
N GLN A 337 -16.13 14.28 28.24
CA GLN A 337 -16.33 15.03 29.48
C GLN A 337 -17.66 15.82 29.45
N VAL A 338 -17.96 16.50 28.35
CA VAL A 338 -19.24 17.20 28.18
C VAL A 338 -20.42 16.23 28.19
N ALA A 339 -20.32 15.09 27.49
CA ALA A 339 -21.38 14.09 27.47
C ALA A 339 -21.63 13.47 28.86
N VAL A 340 -20.57 13.14 29.60
CA VAL A 340 -20.67 12.64 30.98
C VAL A 340 -21.30 13.69 31.90
N SER A 341 -20.83 14.95 31.85
CA SER A 341 -21.42 16.03 32.67
C SER A 341 -22.91 16.29 32.37
N THR A 342 -23.32 16.07 31.12
CA THR A 342 -24.73 16.21 30.70
C THR A 342 -25.58 15.04 31.18
N LEU A 343 -25.01 13.83 31.26
CA LEU A 343 -25.67 12.66 31.85
C LEU A 343 -25.81 12.79 33.36
N GLU A 344 -24.81 13.33 34.05
CA GLU A 344 -24.87 13.61 35.49
C GLU A 344 -25.97 14.64 35.81
N LYS A 345 -26.00 15.77 35.09
CA LYS A 345 -27.09 16.76 35.22
C LYS A 345 -28.49 16.20 34.96
N LYS A 346 -28.63 15.20 34.09
CA LYS A 346 -29.90 14.51 33.83
C LYS A 346 -30.29 13.49 34.89
N LYS A 347 -29.35 13.05 35.74
CA LYS A 347 -29.63 12.16 36.87
C LYS A 347 -29.99 12.96 38.14
N GLU A 348 -29.60 14.23 38.20
CA GLU A 348 -29.92 15.15 39.31
C GLU A 348 -31.27 15.86 39.16
N LEU A 349 -31.90 15.78 37.99
CA LEU A 349 -33.27 16.21 37.68
C LEU A 349 -34.21 15.00 37.68
#